data_AF-A0A3L6QGA3-F1
#
_entry.id   AF-A0A3L6QGA3-F1
#
_cell.length_a   1.000
_cell.length_b   1.000
_cell.length_c   1.000
_cell.angle_alpha   90.00
_cell.angle_beta   90.00
_cell.angle_gamma   90.00
#
_symmetry.space_group_name_H-M   'P 1'
#
loop_
_entity.id
_entity.type
_entity.pdbx_description
1 polymer ?
#
loop_
_entity_poly.entity_id
_entity_poly.type
_entity_poly.pdbx_seq_one_letter_code
_entity_poly.pdbx_strand_id
1 'polypeptide(L)'
;MARARFVALALVTSFLSVAAGQLRPLPAAGLPGDLFNLGIASRLRTDRNTTAKASTDFGRMVRAAPEAVFHPRTPADIAELIRFSASSPAPFPVAPRGQGHSWRGQSLAPGGVVVDMRSMGRGHRAARINVSTAAGAEPYVDAGGEQLWVDVLSAALRHGLAPRVWTDYLRLTVGGTLSNAGIGGQAFRHGPQIANAHELDVITGTGEMVTCSRDKNSDLFFAALGGLGQFGVITRARIRLEPAPKRVRWVRLAYSDIAMFTKDQEFLISNQASEAGFNYVEGQVQLNRSFIEGPKPTPFFSTTDLSRLAGLASRTDSAAIYYIEGAMYYNEDATISVDQKMEALLDQLNFEPGFVFTKDVTYVQFLDRVREEESALRSAGVWEVPHPWLNLFIPRSRILDFDAGVFKGLLRGANPAGIILMYPMNKDRWDDRMTAMAPTADEDVFYAVSLLWSALSADDVEQLERANKSVLDLCAKTGMECKQYLPHHTSQEGWQQHFGAKWGKVAELKAKYDPQTILSRGHKIFPSRAAADGVATA
;
A
#
# COMPACT_ATOMS: atom_id res chain seq x y z
N MET A 1 -18.60 39.37 -64.89
CA MET A 1 -20.00 38.95 -65.19
C MET A 1 -20.06 37.43 -64.98
N ALA A 2 -20.54 37.01 -63.81
CA ALA A 2 -21.81 36.30 -63.59
C ALA A 2 -21.64 34.77 -63.76
N ARG A 3 -21.38 34.01 -62.68
CA ARG A 3 -22.32 33.44 -61.67
C ARG A 3 -23.29 32.39 -62.24
N ALA A 4 -23.00 31.11 -61.97
CA ALA A 4 -23.92 29.99 -61.65
C ALA A 4 -23.11 28.69 -61.87
N ARG A 5 -22.79 27.87 -60.86
CA ARG A 5 -23.69 26.91 -60.20
C ARG A 5 -23.02 26.42 -58.91
N PHE A 6 -23.61 26.71 -57.76
CA PHE A 6 -23.31 26.07 -56.47
C PHE A 6 -24.55 26.19 -55.58
N VAL A 7 -25.53 25.30 -55.75
CA VAL A 7 -26.58 25.03 -54.75
C VAL A 7 -27.05 23.60 -54.96
N ALA A 8 -26.65 22.69 -54.07
CA ALA A 8 -27.40 21.49 -53.66
C ALA A 8 -26.50 20.55 -52.83
N LEU A 9 -26.14 20.93 -51.59
CA LEU A 9 -25.88 19.94 -50.51
C LEU A 9 -25.75 20.61 -49.14
N ALA A 10 -26.84 21.16 -48.62
CA ALA A 10 -26.88 21.62 -47.22
C ALA A 10 -28.32 21.54 -46.71
N LEU A 11 -28.82 20.33 -46.40
CA LEU A 11 -30.07 20.15 -45.63
C LEU A 11 -30.31 18.73 -45.09
N VAL A 12 -29.29 17.90 -44.83
CA VAL A 12 -29.47 16.58 -44.16
C VAL A 12 -28.41 16.30 -43.07
N THR A 13 -27.95 17.31 -42.33
CA THR A 13 -27.01 17.13 -41.21
C THR A 13 -27.43 17.85 -39.92
N SER A 14 -28.73 18.03 -39.69
CA SER A 14 -29.24 18.57 -38.41
C SER A 14 -30.33 17.76 -37.74
N PHE A 15 -30.57 16.51 -38.15
CA PHE A 15 -31.48 15.59 -37.45
C PHE A 15 -30.81 14.36 -36.82
N LEU A 16 -29.48 14.22 -36.90
CA LEU A 16 -28.74 13.12 -36.25
C LEU A 16 -27.97 13.53 -34.98
N SER A 17 -27.97 14.81 -34.62
CA SER A 17 -27.16 15.34 -33.51
C SER A 17 -27.90 15.40 -32.16
N VAL A 18 -29.18 15.02 -32.11
CA VAL A 18 -29.99 15.06 -30.87
C VAL A 18 -30.28 13.66 -30.29
N ALA A 19 -29.92 12.58 -31.01
CA ALA A 19 -30.14 11.20 -30.54
C ALA A 19 -28.90 10.52 -29.91
N ALA A 20 -27.73 11.18 -29.89
CA ALA A 20 -26.48 10.58 -29.39
C ALA A 20 -26.27 10.73 -27.87
N GLY A 21 -27.19 11.37 -27.15
CA GLY A 21 -27.10 11.62 -25.70
C GLY A 21 -27.80 10.59 -24.80
N GLN A 22 -28.46 9.57 -25.36
CA GLN A 22 -29.28 8.61 -24.61
C GLN A 22 -29.11 7.15 -25.04
N LEU A 23 -27.99 6.78 -25.66
CA LEU A 23 -27.70 5.36 -25.93
C LEU A 23 -27.27 4.68 -24.62
N ARG A 24 -28.16 3.87 -24.04
CA ARG A 24 -27.85 2.98 -22.92
C ARG A 24 -26.72 2.01 -23.35
N PRO A 25 -25.74 1.71 -22.48
CA PRO A 25 -24.72 0.71 -22.81
C PRO A 25 -25.38 -0.63 -23.13
N LEU A 26 -24.91 -1.33 -24.17
CA LEU A 26 -25.33 -2.71 -24.43
C LEU A 26 -24.88 -3.60 -23.25
N PRO A 27 -25.68 -4.62 -22.87
CA PRO A 27 -25.32 -5.51 -21.77
C PRO A 27 -23.95 -6.16 -22.02
N ALA A 28 -23.04 -6.04 -21.06
CA ALA A 28 -21.83 -6.88 -21.04
C ALA A 28 -22.25 -8.34 -20.78
N ALA A 29 -21.56 -9.28 -21.42
CA ALA A 29 -21.85 -10.71 -21.30
C ALA A 29 -21.55 -11.20 -19.88
N GLY A 30 -22.52 -11.09 -18.95
CA GLY A 30 -22.39 -11.59 -17.58
C GLY A 30 -23.01 -10.71 -16.50
N LEU A 31 -23.27 -9.42 -16.77
CA LEU A 31 -23.96 -8.54 -15.80
C LEU A 31 -25.48 -8.55 -16.01
N PRO A 32 -26.30 -8.47 -14.93
CA PRO A 32 -27.74 -8.38 -15.05
C PRO A 32 -28.20 -7.19 -15.90
N GLY A 33 -29.09 -7.40 -16.86
CA GLY A 33 -29.56 -6.35 -17.78
C GLY A 33 -30.18 -5.15 -17.06
N ASP A 34 -30.84 -5.37 -15.92
CA ASP A 34 -31.46 -4.31 -15.11
C ASP A 34 -30.45 -3.34 -14.49
N LEU A 35 -29.17 -3.70 -14.41
CA LEU A 35 -28.11 -2.80 -13.97
C LEU A 35 -28.04 -1.56 -14.86
N PHE A 36 -28.30 -1.73 -16.16
CA PHE A 36 -28.25 -0.66 -17.17
C PHE A 36 -29.51 0.21 -17.19
N ASN A 37 -30.50 -0.11 -16.34
CA ASN A 37 -31.70 0.68 -16.13
C ASN A 37 -31.61 1.62 -14.92
N LEU A 38 -30.58 1.46 -14.07
CA LEU A 38 -30.37 2.30 -12.89
C LEU A 38 -29.94 3.73 -13.24
N GLY A 39 -30.17 4.67 -12.32
CA GLY A 39 -29.68 6.05 -12.45
C GLY A 39 -28.15 6.14 -12.57
N ILE A 40 -27.45 5.14 -12.01
CA ILE A 40 -26.00 5.02 -12.09
C ILE A 40 -25.46 4.43 -13.41
N ALA A 41 -26.32 3.93 -14.30
CA ALA A 41 -25.90 3.25 -15.53
C ALA A 41 -25.02 4.11 -16.45
N SER A 42 -25.27 5.42 -16.50
CA SER A 42 -24.46 6.38 -17.27
C SER A 42 -22.99 6.47 -16.83
N ARG A 43 -22.67 5.93 -15.65
CA ARG A 43 -21.32 5.90 -15.06
C ARG A 43 -20.64 4.54 -15.17
N LEU A 44 -21.31 3.54 -15.75
CA LEU A 44 -20.73 2.24 -16.09
C LEU A 44 -20.14 2.29 -17.50
N ARG A 45 -18.89 1.83 -17.64
CA ARG A 45 -18.17 1.73 -18.91
C ARG A 45 -17.84 0.27 -19.18
N THR A 46 -18.32 -0.23 -20.31
CA THR A 46 -18.11 -1.62 -20.77
C THR A 46 -17.18 -1.69 -21.99
N ASP A 47 -16.67 -0.55 -22.46
CA ASP A 47 -15.76 -0.52 -23.61
C ASP A 47 -14.42 -1.20 -23.28
N ARG A 48 -13.86 -1.88 -24.28
CA ARG A 48 -12.64 -2.69 -24.15
C ARG A 48 -11.43 -1.90 -23.64
N ASN A 49 -11.32 -0.62 -23.97
CA ASN A 49 -10.19 0.21 -23.53
C ASN A 49 -10.27 0.47 -22.02
N THR A 50 -11.46 0.80 -21.53
CA THR A 50 -11.69 1.03 -20.10
C THR A 50 -11.51 -0.25 -19.28
N THR A 51 -12.13 -1.37 -19.70
CA THR A 51 -12.00 -2.65 -18.98
C THR A 51 -10.57 -3.21 -19.03
N ALA A 52 -9.84 -3.02 -20.14
CA ALA A 52 -8.43 -3.42 -20.23
C ALA A 52 -7.54 -2.68 -19.22
N LYS A 53 -7.75 -1.38 -19.00
CA LYS A 53 -7.00 -0.59 -17.99
C LYS A 53 -7.25 -1.04 -16.55
N ALA A 54 -8.41 -1.67 -16.30
CA ALA A 54 -8.76 -2.25 -15.01
C ALA A 54 -8.44 -3.75 -14.91
N SER A 55 -7.80 -4.35 -15.93
CA SER A 55 -7.55 -5.80 -16.00
C SER A 55 -6.21 -6.24 -15.40
N THR A 56 -5.35 -5.31 -15.02
CA THR A 56 -4.02 -5.57 -14.43
C THR A 56 -3.80 -4.69 -13.21
N ASP A 57 -2.75 -4.96 -12.44
CA ASP A 57 -2.30 -4.13 -11.32
C ASP A 57 -0.79 -3.85 -11.43
N PHE A 58 -0.21 -3.20 -10.43
CA PHE A 58 1.21 -2.87 -10.39
C PHE A 58 2.12 -4.11 -10.44
N GLY A 59 1.65 -5.24 -9.91
CA GLY A 59 2.36 -6.51 -9.98
C GLY A 59 2.58 -7.02 -11.39
N ARG A 60 1.64 -6.74 -12.32
CA ARG A 60 1.71 -7.18 -13.73
C ARG A 60 1.88 -8.70 -13.90
N MET A 61 1.60 -9.49 -12.86
CA MET A 61 1.63 -10.95 -12.87
C MET A 61 0.26 -11.57 -13.13
N VAL A 62 -0.81 -10.85 -12.78
CA VAL A 62 -2.20 -11.31 -12.91
C VAL A 62 -2.93 -10.42 -13.90
N ARG A 63 -3.66 -11.05 -14.83
CA ARG A 63 -4.56 -10.36 -15.74
C ARG A 63 -5.96 -10.95 -15.66
N ALA A 64 -6.94 -10.14 -15.28
CA ALA A 64 -8.33 -10.53 -15.17
C ALA A 64 -9.23 -9.32 -15.45
N ALA A 65 -9.87 -9.30 -16.62
CA ALA A 65 -10.71 -8.18 -17.03
C ALA A 65 -12.07 -8.20 -16.29
N PRO A 66 -12.59 -7.05 -15.84
CA PRO A 66 -13.96 -6.94 -15.37
C PRO A 66 -14.93 -6.82 -16.55
N GLU A 67 -16.21 -7.07 -16.27
CA GLU A 67 -17.31 -6.84 -17.22
C GLU A 67 -17.59 -5.35 -17.41
N ALA A 68 -17.39 -4.55 -16.35
CA ALA A 68 -17.52 -3.10 -16.42
C ALA A 68 -16.57 -2.39 -15.44
N VAL A 69 -16.29 -1.13 -15.74
CA VAL A 69 -15.68 -0.20 -14.79
C VAL A 69 -16.70 0.87 -14.41
N PHE A 70 -16.88 1.06 -13.11
CA PHE A 70 -17.78 2.06 -12.56
C PHE A 70 -17.03 3.32 -12.16
N HIS A 71 -17.53 4.48 -12.60
CA HIS A 71 -16.96 5.80 -12.32
C HIS A 71 -17.90 6.61 -11.40
N PRO A 72 -17.93 6.32 -10.08
CA PRO A 72 -18.81 6.99 -9.14
C PRO A 72 -18.47 8.49 -9.03
N ARG A 73 -19.49 9.32 -8.78
CA ARG A 73 -19.31 10.74 -8.43
C ARG A 73 -19.42 10.97 -6.93
N THR A 74 -20.17 10.12 -6.23
CA THR A 74 -20.42 10.20 -4.79
C THR A 74 -20.38 8.82 -4.14
N PRO A 75 -20.18 8.73 -2.82
CA PRO A 75 -20.37 7.49 -2.07
C PRO A 75 -21.75 6.83 -2.30
N ALA A 76 -22.81 7.63 -2.46
CA ALA A 76 -24.15 7.10 -2.71
C ALA A 76 -24.26 6.30 -4.03
N ASP A 77 -23.49 6.69 -5.06
CA ASP A 77 -23.44 5.93 -6.33
C ASP A 77 -22.85 4.52 -6.10
N ILE A 78 -21.84 4.40 -5.23
CA ILE A 78 -21.23 3.10 -4.86
C ILE A 78 -22.22 2.26 -4.05
N ALA A 79 -22.92 2.87 -3.10
CA ALA A 79 -23.95 2.20 -2.31
C ALA A 79 -25.09 1.67 -3.18
N GLU A 80 -25.51 2.41 -4.22
CA GLU A 80 -26.53 1.95 -5.19
C GLU A 80 -26.04 0.73 -6.00
N LEU A 81 -24.79 0.74 -6.48
CA LEU A 81 -24.21 -0.40 -7.19
C LEU A 81 -24.14 -1.65 -6.31
N ILE A 82 -23.68 -1.49 -5.06
CA ILE A 82 -23.56 -2.61 -4.12
C ILE A 82 -24.93 -3.14 -3.73
N ARG A 83 -25.91 -2.27 -3.40
CA ARG A 83 -27.29 -2.69 -3.13
C ARG A 83 -27.86 -3.51 -4.28
N PHE A 84 -27.68 -3.04 -5.51
CA PHE A 84 -28.15 -3.75 -6.69
C PHE A 84 -27.52 -5.14 -6.82
N SER A 85 -26.19 -5.25 -6.69
CA SER A 85 -25.51 -6.55 -6.74
C SER A 85 -26.00 -7.48 -5.62
N ALA A 86 -26.09 -6.97 -4.39
CA ALA A 86 -26.48 -7.76 -3.22
C ALA A 86 -27.94 -8.25 -3.27
N SER A 87 -28.84 -7.52 -3.93
CA SER A 87 -30.24 -7.92 -4.14
C SER A 87 -30.50 -8.70 -5.43
N SER A 88 -29.50 -8.80 -6.31
CA SER A 88 -29.63 -9.50 -7.59
C SER A 88 -29.78 -11.02 -7.39
N PRO A 89 -30.62 -11.71 -8.16
CA PRO A 89 -30.63 -13.18 -8.20
C PRO A 89 -29.28 -13.78 -8.62
N ALA A 90 -28.50 -13.01 -9.38
CA ALA A 90 -27.11 -13.32 -9.74
C ALA A 90 -26.21 -12.16 -9.26
N PRO A 91 -25.76 -12.18 -7.99
CA PRO A 91 -24.82 -11.18 -7.48
C PRO A 91 -23.50 -11.23 -8.23
N PHE A 92 -22.94 -10.07 -8.55
CA PHE A 92 -21.65 -9.96 -9.23
C PHE A 92 -20.57 -9.36 -8.31
N PRO A 93 -19.30 -9.73 -8.50
CA PRO A 93 -18.19 -9.18 -7.71
C PRO A 93 -18.06 -7.67 -7.89
N VAL A 94 -17.72 -6.96 -6.80
CA VAL A 94 -17.42 -5.53 -6.80
C VAL A 94 -16.06 -5.31 -6.14
N ALA A 95 -15.10 -4.73 -6.86
CA ALA A 95 -13.78 -4.42 -6.31
C ALA A 95 -13.50 -2.90 -6.38
N PRO A 96 -13.34 -2.21 -5.24
CA PRO A 96 -12.84 -0.85 -5.24
C PRO A 96 -11.37 -0.85 -5.67
N ARG A 97 -11.05 -0.01 -6.66
CA ARG A 97 -9.69 0.20 -7.14
C ARG A 97 -9.25 1.63 -6.86
N GLY A 98 -8.25 1.75 -5.98
CA GLY A 98 -7.51 2.99 -5.77
C GLY A 98 -6.55 3.26 -6.93
N GLN A 99 -5.24 3.20 -6.69
CA GLN A 99 -4.23 3.29 -7.76
C GLN A 99 -3.86 1.94 -8.40
N GLY A 100 -4.44 0.83 -7.92
CA GLY A 100 -4.10 -0.50 -8.43
C GLY A 100 -2.66 -0.92 -8.11
N HIS A 101 -2.11 -0.42 -7.00
CA HIS A 101 -0.75 -0.73 -6.52
C HIS A 101 -0.64 -2.10 -5.82
N SER A 102 -1.66 -2.95 -5.97
CA SER A 102 -1.64 -4.36 -5.62
C SER A 102 -0.76 -5.13 -6.61
N TRP A 103 -0.36 -6.37 -6.28
CA TRP A 103 0.47 -7.18 -7.19
C TRP A 103 -0.01 -8.61 -7.47
N ARG A 104 -1.06 -9.06 -6.80
CA ARG A 104 -1.62 -10.42 -6.96
C ARG A 104 -3.11 -10.40 -7.29
N GLY A 105 -3.57 -9.32 -7.95
CA GLY A 105 -4.93 -9.19 -8.45
C GLY A 105 -5.98 -8.79 -7.40
N GLN A 106 -5.56 -8.32 -6.21
CA GLN A 106 -6.45 -7.99 -5.10
C GLN A 106 -7.54 -6.97 -5.49
N SER A 107 -7.21 -6.03 -6.37
CA SER A 107 -8.12 -4.97 -6.86
C SER A 107 -8.84 -5.30 -8.18
N LEU A 108 -8.83 -6.56 -8.61
CA LEU A 108 -9.49 -7.03 -9.83
C LEU A 108 -10.85 -7.67 -9.51
N ALA A 109 -11.77 -7.62 -10.48
CA ALA A 109 -13.12 -8.21 -10.37
C ALA A 109 -13.52 -8.94 -11.67
N PRO A 110 -12.90 -10.10 -11.99
CA PRO A 110 -13.35 -10.92 -13.12
C PRO A 110 -14.84 -11.28 -12.98
N GLY A 111 -15.59 -11.18 -14.08
CA GLY A 111 -17.04 -11.42 -14.09
C GLY A 111 -17.86 -10.39 -13.31
N GLY A 112 -17.26 -9.25 -12.93
CA GLY A 112 -17.89 -8.24 -12.08
C GLY A 112 -17.53 -6.82 -12.47
N VAL A 113 -17.60 -5.93 -11.48
CA VAL A 113 -17.42 -4.48 -11.66
C VAL A 113 -16.23 -3.99 -10.83
N VAL A 114 -15.27 -3.35 -11.50
CA VAL A 114 -14.23 -2.57 -10.82
C VAL A 114 -14.74 -1.15 -10.59
N VAL A 115 -14.69 -0.66 -9.35
CA VAL A 115 -15.05 0.72 -9.01
C VAL A 115 -13.78 1.57 -9.07
N ASP A 116 -13.66 2.46 -10.07
CA ASP A 116 -12.56 3.44 -10.15
C ASP A 116 -12.82 4.55 -9.12
N MET A 117 -12.31 4.33 -7.90
CA MET A 117 -12.52 5.22 -6.75
C MET A 117 -12.09 6.66 -7.04
N ARG A 118 -11.04 6.82 -7.86
CA ARG A 118 -10.46 8.13 -8.22
C ARG A 118 -11.45 9.03 -8.94
N SER A 119 -12.52 8.47 -9.51
CA SER A 119 -13.59 9.22 -10.18
C SER A 119 -14.29 10.20 -9.24
N MET A 120 -14.40 9.88 -7.94
CA MET A 120 -14.98 10.79 -6.94
C MET A 120 -14.10 12.01 -6.64
N GLY A 121 -12.80 11.92 -6.90
CA GLY A 121 -11.84 13.01 -6.74
C GLY A 121 -11.64 13.89 -7.99
N ARG A 122 -12.36 13.62 -9.09
CA ARG A 122 -12.25 14.38 -10.35
C ARG A 122 -13.39 15.40 -10.47
N GLY A 123 -13.09 16.70 -10.34
CA GLY A 123 -14.04 17.79 -10.61
C GLY A 123 -13.71 19.12 -9.89
N HIS A 124 -14.46 20.19 -10.23
CA HIS A 124 -14.29 21.54 -9.69
C HIS A 124 -14.68 21.73 -8.21
N ARG A 125 -15.34 20.73 -7.59
CA ARG A 125 -15.54 20.72 -6.15
C ARG A 125 -14.27 20.17 -5.53
N ALA A 126 -13.60 21.00 -4.74
CA ALA A 126 -12.31 20.74 -4.10
C ALA A 126 -12.16 19.28 -3.66
N ALA A 127 -10.94 18.75 -3.79
CA ALA A 127 -10.54 17.43 -3.28
C ALA A 127 -11.28 17.13 -1.96
N ARG A 128 -11.79 15.91 -1.78
CA ARG A 128 -12.57 15.50 -0.60
C ARG A 128 -11.65 15.39 0.63
N ILE A 129 -10.99 16.48 0.98
CA ILE A 129 -9.98 16.63 2.01
C ILE A 129 -10.32 17.91 2.76
N ASN A 130 -10.75 17.76 4.00
CA ASN A 130 -11.10 18.87 4.89
C ASN A 130 -10.25 18.80 6.15
N VAL A 131 -9.44 19.83 6.40
CA VAL A 131 -8.57 19.92 7.56
C VAL A 131 -9.29 20.71 8.66
N SER A 132 -9.39 20.12 9.85
CA SER A 132 -9.99 20.76 11.02
C SER A 132 -8.89 21.16 12.01
N THR A 133 -8.84 22.45 12.35
CA THR A 133 -7.87 23.04 13.29
C THR A 133 -8.57 23.86 14.38
N ALA A 134 -9.73 23.38 14.83
CA ALA A 134 -10.52 24.09 15.85
C ALA A 134 -9.71 24.29 17.13
N ALA A 135 -9.73 25.51 17.68
CA ALA A 135 -9.00 25.85 18.89
C ALA A 135 -9.48 24.97 20.07
N GLY A 136 -8.54 24.35 20.78
CA GLY A 136 -8.83 23.46 21.91
C GLY A 136 -9.24 22.03 21.54
N ALA A 137 -9.25 21.67 20.25
CA ALA A 137 -9.46 20.30 19.79
C ALA A 137 -8.19 19.73 19.11
N GLU A 138 -8.01 18.42 19.18
CA GLU A 138 -6.94 17.73 18.44
C GLU A 138 -7.17 17.89 16.92
N PRO A 139 -6.17 18.36 16.15
CA PRO A 139 -6.34 18.56 14.72
C PRO A 139 -6.44 17.22 13.98
N TYR A 140 -7.28 17.21 12.94
CA TYR A 140 -7.46 16.04 12.08
C TYR A 140 -7.75 16.46 10.64
N VAL A 141 -7.62 15.51 9.72
CA VAL A 141 -8.08 15.65 8.34
C VAL A 141 -9.13 14.59 8.04
N ASP A 142 -10.29 15.02 7.52
CA ASP A 142 -11.26 14.15 6.90
C ASP A 142 -10.89 14.01 5.41
N ALA A 143 -10.37 12.85 5.01
CA ALA A 143 -9.96 12.55 3.65
C ALA A 143 -10.85 11.47 3.01
N GLY A 144 -11.28 11.69 1.78
CA GLY A 144 -11.99 10.70 0.97
C GLY A 144 -11.12 9.45 0.77
N GLY A 145 -11.75 8.27 0.78
CA GLY A 145 -11.02 7.01 0.63
C GLY A 145 -10.23 6.90 -0.70
N GLU A 146 -10.62 7.66 -1.72
CA GLU A 146 -9.96 7.75 -3.01
C GLU A 146 -8.76 8.71 -3.06
N GLN A 147 -8.60 9.58 -2.07
CA GLN A 147 -7.57 10.62 -2.05
C GLN A 147 -6.19 9.99 -1.87
N LEU A 148 -5.17 10.59 -2.49
CA LEU A 148 -3.78 10.14 -2.34
C LEU A 148 -3.15 10.75 -1.10
N TRP A 149 -2.23 10.02 -0.47
CA TRP A 149 -1.48 10.52 0.69
C TRP A 149 -0.68 11.79 0.36
N VAL A 150 -0.16 11.93 -0.88
CA VAL A 150 0.51 13.17 -1.33
C VAL A 150 -0.43 14.38 -1.37
N ASP A 151 -1.71 14.19 -1.69
CA ASP A 151 -2.71 15.26 -1.71
C ASP A 151 -3.15 15.61 -0.28
N VAL A 152 -3.26 14.60 0.59
CA VAL A 152 -3.52 14.79 2.03
C VAL A 152 -2.38 15.56 2.69
N LEU A 153 -1.12 15.22 2.40
CA LEU A 153 0.05 15.95 2.85
C LEU A 153 -0.02 17.42 2.40
N SER A 154 -0.23 17.64 1.10
CA SER A 154 -0.33 18.98 0.52
C SER A 154 -1.45 19.82 1.15
N ALA A 155 -2.57 19.19 1.51
CA ALA A 155 -3.67 19.87 2.19
C ALA A 155 -3.35 20.21 3.65
N ALA A 156 -2.81 19.26 4.42
CA ALA A 156 -2.46 19.47 5.81
C ALA A 156 -1.36 20.53 5.99
N LEU A 157 -0.37 20.56 5.10
CA LEU A 157 0.75 21.50 5.17
C LEU A 157 0.32 22.97 5.02
N ARG A 158 -0.80 23.25 4.33
CA ARG A 158 -1.37 24.61 4.27
C ARG A 158 -1.81 25.14 5.65
N HIS A 159 -1.99 24.24 6.60
CA HIS A 159 -2.32 24.54 7.99
C HIS A 159 -1.12 24.32 8.94
N GLY A 160 0.09 24.08 8.41
CA GLY A 160 1.27 23.75 9.21
C GLY A 160 1.18 22.39 9.90
N LEU A 161 0.38 21.47 9.36
CA LEU A 161 0.11 20.15 9.93
C LEU A 161 0.47 19.02 8.96
N ALA A 162 0.63 17.81 9.49
CA ALA A 162 0.88 16.60 8.72
C ALA A 162 0.34 15.35 9.44
N PRO A 163 -0.09 14.30 8.70
CA PRO A 163 -0.19 12.96 9.27
C PRO A 163 1.13 12.49 9.89
N ARG A 164 1.04 11.66 10.93
CA ARG A 164 2.20 11.21 11.72
C ARG A 164 2.92 10.00 11.13
N VAL A 165 2.24 9.25 10.28
CA VAL A 165 2.70 7.95 9.77
C VAL A 165 2.47 7.87 8.27
N TRP A 166 3.50 7.41 7.57
CA TRP A 166 3.55 7.40 6.13
C TRP A 166 3.91 6.02 5.61
N THR A 167 3.43 5.71 4.41
CA THR A 167 4.04 4.69 3.56
C THR A 167 5.17 5.33 2.76
N ASP A 168 6.18 4.56 2.36
CA ASP A 168 7.30 5.11 1.58
C ASP A 168 6.88 5.72 0.25
N TYR A 169 5.83 5.17 -0.36
CA TYR A 169 5.26 5.67 -1.60
C TYR A 169 3.94 6.42 -1.34
N LEU A 170 3.89 7.72 -1.64
CA LEU A 170 2.75 8.59 -1.32
C LEU A 170 1.60 8.57 -2.35
N ARG A 171 1.77 7.94 -3.51
CA ARG A 171 0.69 7.84 -4.54
C ARG A 171 -0.13 6.58 -4.32
N LEU A 172 -0.44 6.33 -3.06
CA LEU A 172 -1.38 5.32 -2.62
C LEU A 172 -2.63 6.02 -2.08
N THR A 173 -3.78 5.40 -2.28
CA THR A 173 -5.06 5.95 -1.78
C THR A 173 -5.22 5.65 -0.30
N VAL A 174 -5.83 6.59 0.45
CA VAL A 174 -6.17 6.44 1.88
C VAL A 174 -6.92 5.12 2.16
N GLY A 175 -7.99 4.82 1.42
CA GLY A 175 -8.78 3.60 1.63
C GLY A 175 -7.99 2.32 1.33
N GLY A 176 -7.07 2.36 0.37
CA GLY A 176 -6.22 1.24 -0.01
C GLY A 176 -5.19 0.88 1.08
N THR A 177 -4.50 1.88 1.65
CA THR A 177 -3.51 1.61 2.71
C THR A 177 -4.18 1.22 4.02
N LEU A 178 -5.29 1.87 4.39
CA LEU A 178 -6.05 1.54 5.60
C LEU A 178 -6.73 0.16 5.53
N SER A 179 -7.02 -0.34 4.33
CA SER A 179 -7.49 -1.73 4.15
C SER A 179 -6.39 -2.76 4.38
N ASN A 180 -5.12 -2.37 4.57
CA ASN A 180 -4.00 -3.27 4.80
C ASN A 180 -3.32 -3.01 6.14
N ALA A 181 -2.63 -1.88 6.28
CA ALA A 181 -2.13 -1.33 7.54
C ALA A 181 -1.57 0.09 7.31
N GLY A 182 -0.72 0.22 6.28
CA GLY A 182 0.05 1.43 6.02
C GLY A 182 1.23 1.55 6.97
N ILE A 183 2.33 0.86 6.66
CA ILE A 183 3.58 0.86 7.43
C ILE A 183 4.64 1.74 6.77
N GLY A 184 5.59 2.19 7.59
CA GLY A 184 6.80 2.90 7.21
C GLY A 184 7.59 3.26 8.48
N GLY A 185 8.75 3.90 8.33
CA GLY A 185 9.70 4.11 9.43
C GLY A 185 9.22 4.94 10.64
N GLN A 186 8.03 5.55 10.62
CA GLN A 186 7.44 6.20 11.81
C GLN A 186 6.57 5.24 12.65
N ALA A 187 6.26 4.05 12.12
CA ALA A 187 5.30 3.13 12.72
C ALA A 187 5.77 2.58 14.08
N PHE A 188 7.08 2.50 14.32
CA PHE A 188 7.61 2.09 15.63
C PHE A 188 7.15 3.03 16.77
N ARG A 189 6.92 4.31 16.47
CA ARG A 189 6.53 5.33 17.46
C ARG A 189 5.03 5.55 17.49
N HIS A 190 4.38 5.57 16.33
CA HIS A 190 2.99 6.00 16.19
C HIS A 190 2.03 4.89 15.74
N GLY A 191 2.53 3.66 15.54
CA GLY A 191 1.78 2.56 14.94
C GLY A 191 1.62 2.71 13.44
N PRO A 192 1.02 1.74 12.74
CA PRO A 192 0.67 1.87 11.33
C PRO A 192 -0.40 2.95 11.11
N GLN A 193 -0.67 3.33 9.86
CA GLN A 193 -1.72 4.30 9.52
C GLN A 193 -3.10 3.91 10.09
N ILE A 194 -3.41 2.61 10.15
CA ILE A 194 -4.66 2.11 10.78
C ILE A 194 -4.77 2.46 12.27
N ALA A 195 -3.66 2.59 13.00
CA ALA A 195 -3.66 3.03 14.40
C ALA A 195 -3.91 4.55 14.55
N ASN A 196 -3.86 5.31 13.45
CA ASN A 196 -3.98 6.76 13.39
C ASN A 196 -5.30 7.23 12.76
N ALA A 197 -6.22 6.32 12.45
CA ALA A 197 -7.58 6.62 12.05
C ALA A 197 -8.49 6.74 13.29
N HIS A 198 -9.32 7.78 13.34
CA HIS A 198 -10.29 7.99 14.43
C HIS A 198 -11.70 7.53 14.07
N GLU A 199 -12.09 7.65 12.81
CA GLU A 199 -13.43 7.39 12.32
C GLU A 199 -13.37 7.08 10.81
N LEU A 200 -14.26 6.22 10.33
CA LEU A 200 -14.41 5.87 8.91
C LEU A 200 -15.88 6.04 8.47
N ASP A 201 -16.10 6.42 7.22
CA ASP A 201 -17.37 6.17 6.53
C ASP A 201 -17.19 4.99 5.59
N VAL A 202 -17.94 3.91 5.82
CA VAL A 202 -17.82 2.63 5.12
C VAL A 202 -19.14 2.29 4.43
N ILE A 203 -19.07 1.84 3.18
CA ILE A 203 -20.21 1.25 2.47
C ILE A 203 -20.07 -0.26 2.56
N THR A 204 -20.93 -0.93 3.32
CA THR A 204 -20.88 -2.38 3.54
C THR A 204 -21.24 -3.15 2.26
N GLY A 205 -21.06 -4.48 2.25
CA GLY A 205 -21.49 -5.36 1.15
C GLY A 205 -23.01 -5.51 1.01
N THR A 206 -23.80 -5.00 1.96
CA THR A 206 -25.25 -4.80 1.79
C THR A 206 -25.59 -3.44 1.17
N GLY A 207 -24.58 -2.57 1.01
CA GLY A 207 -24.69 -1.22 0.49
C GLY A 207 -25.24 -0.20 1.49
N GLU A 208 -25.23 -0.53 2.78
CA GLU A 208 -25.49 0.41 3.87
C GLU A 208 -24.30 1.37 4.03
N MET A 209 -24.57 2.67 4.21
CA MET A 209 -23.56 3.69 4.47
C MET A 209 -23.44 3.90 5.98
N VAL A 210 -22.33 3.45 6.57
CA VAL A 210 -22.13 3.42 8.03
C VAL A 210 -20.92 4.28 8.41
N THR A 211 -21.12 5.23 9.32
CA THR A 211 -20.01 5.87 10.03
C THR A 211 -19.65 5.04 11.26
N CYS A 212 -18.37 4.68 11.39
CA CYS A 212 -17.85 3.86 12.47
C CYS A 212 -16.57 4.44 13.08
N SER A 213 -16.38 4.21 14.38
CA SER A 213 -15.24 4.64 15.19
C SER A 213 -15.01 3.62 16.31
N ARG A 214 -14.07 3.88 17.22
CA ARG A 214 -13.88 3.05 18.42
C ARG A 214 -15.14 2.94 19.29
N ASP A 215 -15.99 3.98 19.28
CA ASP A 215 -17.15 4.10 20.17
C ASP A 215 -18.49 3.91 19.46
N LYS A 216 -18.51 3.85 18.12
CA LYS A 216 -19.72 3.72 17.29
C LYS A 216 -19.51 2.68 16.20
N ASN A 217 -20.39 1.68 16.10
CA ASN A 217 -20.25 0.58 15.12
C ASN A 217 -18.82 -0.01 15.13
N SER A 218 -18.29 -0.23 16.33
CA SER A 218 -16.86 -0.46 16.55
C SER A 218 -16.35 -1.75 15.93
N ASP A 219 -17.20 -2.76 15.85
CA ASP A 219 -16.90 -4.00 15.15
C ASP A 219 -16.64 -3.77 13.65
N LEU A 220 -17.41 -2.92 12.97
CA LEU A 220 -17.12 -2.52 11.57
C LEU A 220 -15.83 -1.70 11.46
N PHE A 221 -15.58 -0.79 12.40
CA PHE A 221 -14.38 0.03 12.42
C PHE A 221 -13.11 -0.84 12.50
N PHE A 222 -13.05 -1.75 13.47
CA PHE A 222 -11.93 -2.68 13.61
C PHE A 222 -11.86 -3.70 12.47
N ALA A 223 -13.00 -4.14 11.91
CA ALA A 223 -13.03 -5.02 10.76
C ALA A 223 -12.41 -4.35 9.52
N ALA A 224 -12.79 -3.11 9.21
CA ALA A 224 -12.36 -2.40 8.01
C ALA A 224 -10.87 -2.06 8.01
N LEU A 225 -10.29 -1.76 9.18
CA LEU A 225 -8.88 -1.46 9.36
C LEU A 225 -8.02 -2.74 9.23
N GLY A 226 -7.23 -2.81 8.16
CA GLY A 226 -6.56 -4.04 7.74
C GLY A 226 -7.52 -5.09 7.16
N GLY A 227 -8.74 -4.69 6.81
CA GLY A 227 -9.83 -5.58 6.42
C GLY A 227 -9.79 -6.11 4.99
N LEU A 228 -8.76 -5.80 4.21
CA LEU A 228 -8.57 -6.28 2.83
C LEU A 228 -9.79 -6.02 1.93
N GLY A 229 -10.51 -4.91 2.18
CA GLY A 229 -11.73 -4.52 1.47
C GLY A 229 -12.89 -5.53 1.58
N GLN A 230 -12.88 -6.41 2.60
CA GLN A 230 -13.84 -7.53 2.71
C GLN A 230 -15.18 -7.16 3.36
N PHE A 231 -15.19 -6.12 4.19
CA PHE A 231 -16.35 -5.73 5.00
C PHE A 231 -17.05 -4.47 4.48
N GLY A 232 -16.41 -3.77 3.53
CA GLY A 232 -16.96 -2.57 2.93
C GLY A 232 -15.92 -1.72 2.21
N VAL A 233 -16.41 -0.70 1.51
CA VAL A 233 -15.61 0.30 0.81
C VAL A 233 -15.44 1.52 1.72
N ILE A 234 -14.20 1.83 2.11
CA ILE A 234 -13.87 3.06 2.85
C ILE A 234 -14.05 4.25 1.91
N THR A 235 -14.95 5.17 2.25
CA THR A 235 -15.25 6.37 1.45
C THR A 235 -14.83 7.68 2.10
N ARG A 236 -14.57 7.68 3.41
CA ARG A 236 -13.89 8.74 4.16
C ARG A 236 -13.12 8.11 5.33
N ALA A 237 -11.98 8.68 5.69
CA ALA A 237 -11.29 8.43 6.94
C ALA A 237 -10.94 9.76 7.63
N ARG A 238 -11.14 9.81 8.95
CA ARG A 238 -10.62 10.86 9.83
C ARG A 238 -9.24 10.47 10.32
N ILE A 239 -8.22 11.19 9.90
CA ILE A 239 -6.82 10.88 10.19
C ILE A 239 -6.25 11.93 11.14
N ARG A 240 -5.54 11.46 12.16
CA ARG A 240 -4.86 12.32 13.14
C ARG A 240 -3.76 13.17 12.48
N LEU A 241 -3.64 14.42 12.91
CA LEU A 241 -2.57 15.32 12.47
C LEU A 241 -1.67 15.75 13.64
N GLU A 242 -0.45 16.17 13.31
CA GLU A 242 0.50 16.82 14.21
C GLU A 242 1.14 18.03 13.52
N PRO A 243 1.82 18.93 14.26
CA PRO A 243 2.62 20.01 13.67
C PRO A 243 3.63 19.47 12.67
N ALA A 244 3.61 20.00 11.45
CA ALA A 244 4.53 19.57 10.40
C ALA A 244 5.93 20.12 10.65
N PRO A 245 6.98 19.28 10.66
CA PRO A 245 8.35 19.76 10.66
C PRO A 245 8.70 20.42 9.31
N LYS A 246 9.64 21.36 9.32
CA LYS A 246 10.11 22.03 8.11
C LYS A 246 11.18 21.22 7.37
N ARG A 247 12.11 20.62 8.12
CA ARG A 247 13.32 19.98 7.58
C ARG A 247 13.55 18.60 8.18
N VAL A 248 14.38 17.83 7.49
CA VAL A 248 14.77 16.48 7.87
C VAL A 248 16.27 16.33 7.69
N ARG A 249 16.95 15.96 8.77
CA ARG A 249 18.29 15.42 8.71
C ARG A 249 18.17 13.92 8.47
N TRP A 250 18.56 13.47 7.29
CA TRP A 250 18.41 12.09 6.82
C TRP A 250 19.78 11.42 6.73
N VAL A 251 19.94 10.28 7.40
CA VAL A 251 21.19 9.53 7.44
C VAL A 251 21.02 8.09 6.97
N ARG A 252 22.06 7.54 6.35
CA ARG A 252 22.26 6.10 6.21
C ARG A 252 23.56 5.69 6.89
N LEU A 253 23.49 4.64 7.69
CA LEU A 253 24.60 4.10 8.48
C LEU A 253 24.88 2.68 8.01
N ALA A 254 26.08 2.39 7.53
CA ALA A 254 26.41 1.06 6.99
C ALA A 254 26.96 0.12 8.08
N TYR A 255 26.55 -1.14 8.01
CA TYR A 255 26.96 -2.23 8.89
C TYR A 255 27.38 -3.43 8.05
N SER A 256 28.45 -4.12 8.45
CA SER A 256 28.82 -5.42 7.87
C SER A 256 28.31 -6.62 8.69
N ASP A 257 27.92 -6.39 9.95
CA ASP A 257 27.39 -7.38 10.89
C ASP A 257 25.90 -7.14 11.17
N ILE A 258 25.07 -8.14 10.89
CA ILE A 258 23.63 -8.08 11.16
C ILE A 258 23.30 -7.99 12.65
N ALA A 259 24.08 -8.60 13.53
CA ALA A 259 23.80 -8.57 14.96
C ALA A 259 23.95 -7.14 15.50
N MET A 260 24.95 -6.40 15.03
CA MET A 260 25.11 -4.98 15.37
C MET A 260 24.03 -4.13 14.71
N PHE A 261 23.72 -4.38 13.44
CA PHE A 261 22.64 -3.70 12.72
C PHE A 261 21.28 -3.82 13.43
N THR A 262 20.87 -5.06 13.77
CA THR A 262 19.59 -5.33 14.43
C THR A 262 19.55 -4.77 15.85
N LYS A 263 20.65 -4.92 16.62
CA LYS A 263 20.78 -4.33 17.97
C LYS A 263 20.61 -2.81 17.95
N ASP A 264 21.24 -2.12 17.01
CA ASP A 264 21.14 -0.67 16.90
C ASP A 264 19.75 -0.24 16.42
N GLN A 265 19.13 -0.96 15.48
CA GLN A 265 17.74 -0.69 15.10
C GLN A 265 16.79 -0.84 16.30
N GLU A 266 16.91 -1.92 17.08
CA GLU A 266 16.12 -2.14 18.30
C GLU A 266 16.34 -1.03 19.33
N PHE A 267 17.60 -0.64 19.54
CA PHE A 267 17.95 0.48 20.43
C PHE A 267 17.25 1.77 19.99
N LEU A 268 17.32 2.12 18.70
CA LEU A 268 16.72 3.34 18.15
C LEU A 268 15.20 3.38 18.30
N ILE A 269 14.51 2.24 18.24
CA ILE A 269 13.05 2.19 18.40
C ILE A 269 12.58 1.99 19.85
N SER A 270 13.49 1.65 20.77
CA SER A 270 13.19 1.44 22.20
C SER A 270 13.18 2.74 23.02
N ASN A 271 13.97 3.75 22.63
CA ASN A 271 14.13 4.99 23.39
C ASN A 271 13.05 6.05 23.06
N GLN A 272 11.78 5.67 23.22
CA GLN A 272 10.63 6.45 22.76
C GLN A 272 10.37 7.73 23.57
N ALA A 273 10.85 7.81 24.81
CA ALA A 273 10.64 8.95 25.70
C ALA A 273 11.61 10.11 25.46
N SER A 274 12.68 9.89 24.69
CA SER A 274 13.70 10.90 24.42
C SER A 274 13.35 11.74 23.19
N GLU A 275 13.26 13.06 23.37
CA GLU A 275 13.21 14.03 22.25
C GLU A 275 14.50 14.05 21.39
N ALA A 276 15.51 13.24 21.73
CA ALA A 276 16.80 13.16 21.05
C ALA A 276 16.93 11.97 20.06
N GLY A 277 15.89 11.17 19.85
CA GLY A 277 15.91 10.02 18.92
C GLY A 277 15.40 10.33 17.51
N PHE A 278 15.62 9.41 16.56
CA PHE A 278 15.07 9.51 15.21
C PHE A 278 13.53 9.52 15.20
N ASN A 279 12.94 10.30 14.30
CA ASN A 279 11.49 10.29 14.02
C ASN A 279 11.11 9.21 13.00
N TYR A 280 12.08 8.72 12.23
CA TYR A 280 11.93 7.66 11.24
C TYR A 280 13.12 6.71 11.37
N VAL A 281 12.84 5.40 11.43
CA VAL A 281 13.84 4.32 11.43
C VAL A 281 13.38 3.25 10.46
N GLU A 282 14.18 3.02 9.42
CA GLU A 282 14.08 1.85 8.55
C GLU A 282 15.44 1.17 8.40
N GLY A 283 15.52 0.22 7.50
CA GLY A 283 16.77 -0.32 7.05
C GLY A 283 16.66 -1.05 5.73
N GLN A 284 17.82 -1.21 5.10
CA GLN A 284 17.97 -1.84 3.80
C GLN A 284 19.03 -2.92 3.88
N VAL A 285 18.80 -4.05 3.21
CA VAL A 285 19.79 -5.12 3.00
C VAL A 285 20.26 -5.03 1.55
N GLN A 286 21.56 -4.87 1.34
CA GLN A 286 22.16 -4.90 0.01
C GLN A 286 23.10 -6.08 -0.10
N LEU A 287 22.72 -7.06 -0.93
CA LEU A 287 23.47 -8.29 -1.14
C LEU A 287 24.83 -7.99 -1.81
N ASN A 288 25.87 -8.73 -1.42
CA ASN A 288 27.25 -8.47 -1.85
C ASN A 288 27.40 -8.51 -3.38
N ARG A 289 26.72 -9.45 -4.06
CA ARG A 289 26.75 -9.57 -5.52
C ARG A 289 26.34 -8.28 -6.26
N SER A 290 25.46 -7.48 -5.67
CA SER A 290 25.05 -6.18 -6.22
C SER A 290 26.18 -5.14 -6.22
N PHE A 291 27.21 -5.28 -5.37
CA PHE A 291 28.41 -4.43 -5.41
C PHE A 291 29.42 -4.93 -6.44
N ILE A 292 29.53 -6.26 -6.63
CA ILE A 292 30.48 -6.87 -7.57
C ILE A 292 30.08 -6.57 -9.02
N GLU A 293 28.78 -6.65 -9.33
CA GLU A 293 28.26 -6.39 -10.69
C GLU A 293 28.06 -4.89 -10.98
N GLY A 294 28.48 -4.02 -10.05
CA GLY A 294 28.43 -2.56 -10.18
C GLY A 294 27.20 -1.96 -9.48
N PRO A 295 27.38 -1.28 -8.32
CA PRO A 295 26.26 -0.64 -7.66
C PRO A 295 25.67 0.45 -8.56
N LYS A 296 24.36 0.39 -8.80
CA LYS A 296 23.68 1.41 -9.59
C LYS A 296 23.62 2.71 -8.78
N PRO A 297 23.85 3.88 -9.41
CA PRO A 297 23.66 5.16 -8.74
C PRO A 297 22.26 5.22 -8.13
N THR A 298 22.18 5.55 -6.84
CA THR A 298 20.90 5.84 -6.20
C THR A 298 20.80 7.36 -6.04
N PRO A 299 19.59 7.94 -5.93
CA PRO A 299 19.46 9.35 -5.59
C PRO A 299 20.18 9.70 -4.28
N PHE A 300 20.39 8.73 -3.37
CA PHE A 300 21.04 8.94 -2.08
C PHE A 300 22.58 8.95 -2.15
N PHE A 301 23.19 7.89 -2.69
CA PHE A 301 24.65 7.71 -2.69
C PHE A 301 25.32 8.28 -3.95
N SER A 302 26.44 8.98 -3.77
CA SER A 302 27.32 9.36 -4.87
C SER A 302 28.11 8.16 -5.40
N THR A 303 28.72 8.29 -6.58
CA THR A 303 29.63 7.26 -7.12
C THR A 303 30.79 6.96 -6.17
N THR A 304 31.32 7.99 -5.51
CA THR A 304 32.40 7.83 -4.51
C THR A 304 31.93 7.03 -3.29
N ASP A 305 30.72 7.29 -2.80
CA ASP A 305 30.14 6.53 -1.69
C ASP A 305 29.97 5.06 -2.04
N LEU A 306 29.46 4.79 -3.25
CA LEU A 306 29.28 3.43 -3.75
C LEU A 306 30.61 2.68 -3.90
N SER A 307 31.68 3.35 -4.35
CA SER A 307 33.03 2.75 -4.38
C SER A 307 33.55 2.42 -2.98
N ARG A 308 33.30 3.29 -1.99
CA ARG A 308 33.68 3.03 -0.59
C ARG A 308 32.92 1.84 -0.02
N LEU A 309 31.62 1.73 -0.29
CA LEU A 309 30.76 0.63 0.14
C LEU A 309 31.15 -0.70 -0.50
N ALA A 310 31.48 -0.71 -1.80
CA ALA A 310 32.03 -1.89 -2.47
C ALA A 310 33.35 -2.33 -1.82
N GLY A 311 34.22 -1.39 -1.46
CA GLY A 311 35.45 -1.67 -0.72
C GLY A 311 35.21 -2.26 0.67
N LEU A 312 34.16 -1.82 1.38
CA LEU A 312 33.76 -2.38 2.67
C LEU A 312 33.26 -3.83 2.53
N ALA A 313 32.38 -4.09 1.54
CA ALA A 313 31.86 -5.43 1.27
C ALA A 313 32.98 -6.43 0.96
N SER A 314 33.97 -6.02 0.14
CA SER A 314 35.12 -6.87 -0.20
C SER A 314 36.06 -7.15 0.99
N ARG A 315 36.22 -6.22 1.93
CA ARG A 315 37.14 -6.40 3.08
C ARG A 315 36.57 -7.26 4.20
N THR A 316 35.25 -7.26 4.36
CA THR A 316 34.57 -7.94 5.48
C THR A 316 34.13 -9.36 5.13
N ASP A 317 34.26 -9.78 3.87
CA ASP A 317 33.69 -11.02 3.32
C ASP A 317 32.20 -11.22 3.67
N SER A 318 31.50 -10.10 3.93
CA SER A 318 30.10 -10.15 4.34
C SER A 318 29.22 -10.50 3.15
N ALA A 319 28.19 -11.31 3.38
CA ALA A 319 27.22 -11.68 2.35
C ALA A 319 26.33 -10.50 1.94
N ALA A 320 26.21 -9.48 2.80
CA ALA A 320 25.43 -8.28 2.58
C ALA A 320 26.01 -7.10 3.35
N ILE A 321 25.73 -5.89 2.87
CA ILE A 321 25.85 -4.66 3.66
C ILE A 321 24.45 -4.28 4.13
N TYR A 322 24.33 -3.94 5.40
CA TYR A 322 23.07 -3.54 6.02
C TYR A 322 23.11 -2.03 6.27
N TYR A 323 22.01 -1.34 6.02
CA TYR A 323 21.89 0.10 6.23
C TYR A 323 20.81 0.40 7.24
N ILE A 324 21.11 1.10 8.32
CA ILE A 324 20.06 1.81 9.06
C ILE A 324 19.79 3.09 8.31
N GLU A 325 18.52 3.33 8.00
CA GLU A 325 18.05 4.61 7.47
C GLU A 325 17.33 5.38 8.58
N GLY A 326 17.96 6.44 9.07
CA GLY A 326 17.46 7.26 10.16
C GLY A 326 17.08 8.65 9.70
N ALA A 327 16.04 9.26 10.29
CA ALA A 327 15.71 10.65 10.03
C ALA A 327 15.33 11.42 11.30
N MET A 328 15.94 12.59 11.52
CA MET A 328 15.57 13.55 12.57
C MET A 328 14.80 14.72 11.95
N TYR A 329 13.60 14.96 12.46
CA TYR A 329 12.75 16.07 12.02
C TYR A 329 13.06 17.30 12.86
N TYR A 330 13.20 18.46 12.23
CA TYR A 330 13.52 19.69 12.93
C TYR A 330 12.95 20.93 12.26
N ASN A 331 12.92 22.02 13.04
CA ASN A 331 12.62 23.37 12.60
C ASN A 331 13.87 24.24 12.81
N GLU A 332 14.10 25.20 11.93
CA GLU A 332 15.32 26.05 11.94
C GLU A 332 15.46 26.90 13.23
N ASP A 333 14.35 27.12 13.94
CA ASP A 333 14.29 27.95 15.15
C ASP A 333 14.64 27.18 16.45
N ALA A 334 15.15 25.94 16.35
CA ALA A 334 15.44 25.10 17.51
C ALA A 334 16.67 25.59 18.31
N THR A 335 16.56 25.59 19.64
CA THR A 335 17.62 26.05 20.57
C THR A 335 18.84 25.14 20.63
N ILE A 336 18.67 23.85 20.39
CA ILE A 336 19.76 22.86 20.26
C ILE A 336 19.90 22.53 18.78
N SER A 337 21.13 22.62 18.25
CA SER A 337 21.40 22.30 16.85
C SER A 337 21.08 20.83 16.58
N VAL A 338 20.43 20.57 15.44
CA VAL A 338 20.22 19.20 14.94
C VAL A 338 21.54 18.45 14.76
N ASP A 339 22.64 19.15 14.51
CA ASP A 339 23.98 18.56 14.39
C ASP A 339 24.42 17.93 15.72
N GLN A 340 24.25 18.66 16.84
CA GLN A 340 24.63 18.17 18.17
C GLN A 340 23.78 16.97 18.60
N LYS A 341 22.46 17.02 18.31
CA LYS A 341 21.56 15.88 18.57
C LYS A 341 21.97 14.66 17.74
N MET A 342 22.31 14.87 16.48
CA MET A 342 22.74 13.81 15.58
C MET A 342 24.05 13.19 16.07
N GLU A 343 25.07 13.99 16.35
CA GLU A 343 26.37 13.52 16.86
C GLU A 343 26.20 12.69 18.13
N ALA A 344 25.47 13.22 19.12
CA ALA A 344 25.22 12.51 20.38
C ALA A 344 24.45 11.19 20.19
N LEU A 345 23.57 11.09 19.19
CA LEU A 345 22.90 9.83 18.88
C LEU A 345 23.83 8.85 18.17
N LEU A 346 24.59 9.32 17.18
CA LEU A 346 25.50 8.49 16.40
C LEU A 346 26.64 7.91 17.25
N ASP A 347 27.10 8.63 18.27
CA ASP A 347 28.12 8.16 19.23
C ASP A 347 27.68 6.93 20.06
N GLN A 348 26.37 6.64 20.08
CA GLN A 348 25.81 5.48 20.78
C GLN A 348 25.64 4.25 19.87
N LEU A 349 25.92 4.38 18.58
CA LEU A 349 25.71 3.35 17.57
C LEU A 349 27.03 2.68 17.14
N ASN A 350 26.90 1.50 16.55
CA ASN A 350 27.97 0.55 16.24
C ASN A 350 28.12 0.35 14.72
N PHE A 351 27.80 1.36 13.91
CA PHE A 351 28.00 1.33 12.45
C PHE A 351 29.49 1.36 12.10
N GLU A 352 29.83 1.00 10.86
CA GLU A 352 31.21 0.97 10.39
C GLU A 352 31.84 2.38 10.44
N PRO A 353 32.99 2.57 11.13
CA PRO A 353 33.61 3.88 11.27
C PRO A 353 33.83 4.59 9.92
N GLY A 354 33.31 5.81 9.82
CA GLY A 354 33.38 6.62 8.60
C GLY A 354 32.31 6.29 7.54
N PHE A 355 31.40 5.35 7.78
CA PHE A 355 30.29 5.00 6.88
C PHE A 355 28.95 5.57 7.34
N VAL A 356 28.97 6.85 7.72
CA VAL A 356 27.78 7.69 7.86
C VAL A 356 27.62 8.54 6.61
N PHE A 357 26.42 8.51 6.04
CA PHE A 357 26.07 9.27 4.85
C PHE A 357 24.87 10.14 5.17
N THR A 358 24.99 11.44 4.93
CA THR A 358 24.06 12.43 5.46
C THR A 358 23.50 13.31 4.35
N LYS A 359 22.21 13.59 4.42
CA LYS A 359 21.52 14.60 3.63
C LYS A 359 20.68 15.49 4.52
N ASP A 360 20.48 16.72 4.07
CA ASP A 360 19.59 17.67 4.71
C ASP A 360 18.59 18.18 3.68
N VAL A 361 17.31 17.87 3.89
CA VAL A 361 16.24 18.08 2.91
C VAL A 361 15.00 18.67 3.57
N THR A 362 14.07 19.20 2.78
CA THR A 362 12.75 19.58 3.29
C THR A 362 11.95 18.34 3.71
N TYR A 363 10.99 18.51 4.61
CA TYR A 363 10.10 17.43 5.03
C TYR A 363 9.34 16.79 3.86
N VAL A 364 8.89 17.60 2.90
CA VAL A 364 8.20 17.11 1.70
C VAL A 364 9.13 16.29 0.81
N GLN A 365 10.37 16.76 0.58
CA GLN A 365 11.35 15.99 -0.21
C GLN A 365 11.66 14.63 0.43
N PHE A 366 11.78 14.57 1.76
CA PHE A 366 12.00 13.31 2.47
C PHE A 366 10.81 12.35 2.31
N LEU A 367 9.59 12.82 2.57
CA LEU A 367 8.39 11.98 2.46
C LEU A 367 8.12 11.55 1.01
N ASP A 368 8.45 12.38 0.03
CA ASP A 368 8.19 12.12 -1.38
C ASP A 368 9.38 11.49 -2.13
N ARG A 369 10.42 11.04 -1.41
CA ARG A 369 11.70 10.56 -1.98
C ARG A 369 11.56 9.45 -3.03
N VAL A 370 10.59 8.54 -2.87
CA VAL A 370 10.34 7.44 -3.82
C VAL A 370 9.78 7.97 -5.16
N ARG A 371 9.30 9.23 -5.23
CA ARG A 371 8.92 9.85 -6.51
C ARG A 371 10.09 9.94 -7.48
N GLU A 372 11.24 10.35 -6.95
CA GLU A 372 12.44 10.56 -7.76
C GLU A 372 12.91 9.21 -8.32
N GLU A 373 12.86 8.16 -7.49
CA GLU A 373 13.14 6.78 -7.89
C GLU A 373 12.15 6.28 -8.94
N GLU A 374 10.83 6.45 -8.72
CA GLU A 374 9.80 6.11 -9.70
C GLU A 374 10.11 6.79 -11.05
N SER A 375 10.40 8.09 -11.03
CA SER A 375 10.63 8.86 -12.25
C SER A 375 11.87 8.36 -13.00
N ALA A 376 12.94 8.05 -12.28
CA ALA A 376 14.15 7.44 -12.84
C ALA A 376 13.88 6.05 -13.44
N LEU A 377 13.20 5.17 -12.71
CA LEU A 377 12.87 3.81 -13.14
C LEU A 377 11.92 3.80 -14.35
N ARG A 378 10.96 4.73 -14.41
CA ARG A 378 10.10 4.93 -15.60
C ARG A 378 10.90 5.37 -16.81
N SER A 379 11.84 6.29 -16.62
CA SER A 379 12.69 6.79 -17.70
C SER A 379 13.61 5.70 -18.25
N ALA A 380 14.04 4.78 -17.39
CA ALA A 380 14.79 3.58 -17.76
C ALA A 380 13.91 2.42 -18.27
N GLY A 381 12.58 2.57 -18.31
CA GLY A 381 11.66 1.53 -18.78
C GLY A 381 11.47 0.34 -17.84
N VAL A 382 11.94 0.43 -16.59
CA VAL A 382 11.96 -0.69 -15.61
C VAL A 382 10.95 -0.51 -14.47
N TRP A 383 10.08 0.49 -14.53
CA TRP A 383 8.97 0.65 -13.58
C TRP A 383 7.72 -0.13 -13.98
N GLU A 384 7.44 -0.28 -15.27
CA GLU A 384 6.21 -0.94 -15.75
C GLU A 384 6.46 -2.42 -16.10
N VAL A 385 7.16 -3.12 -15.20
CA VAL A 385 7.57 -4.52 -15.32
C VAL A 385 6.92 -5.38 -14.22
N PRO A 386 7.00 -6.72 -14.26
CA PRO A 386 6.44 -7.53 -13.19
C PRO A 386 7.13 -7.33 -11.83
N HIS A 387 6.33 -7.27 -10.76
CA HIS A 387 6.78 -7.09 -9.37
C HIS A 387 6.35 -8.28 -8.50
N PRO A 388 7.09 -9.39 -8.51
CA PRO A 388 6.85 -10.54 -7.63
C PRO A 388 7.31 -10.21 -6.20
N TRP A 389 6.66 -9.24 -5.56
CA TRP A 389 7.01 -8.81 -4.21
C TRP A 389 6.59 -9.83 -3.15
N LEU A 390 7.41 -9.91 -2.09
CA LEU A 390 7.13 -10.65 -0.87
C LEU A 390 7.38 -9.75 0.34
N ASN A 391 6.35 -9.51 1.14
CA ASN A 391 6.42 -8.67 2.35
C ASN A 391 6.02 -9.50 3.56
N LEU A 392 6.86 -9.54 4.58
CA LEU A 392 6.73 -10.40 5.74
C LEU A 392 6.91 -9.60 7.03
N PHE A 393 6.22 -10.05 8.07
CA PHE A 393 6.52 -9.76 9.46
C PHE A 393 7.16 -10.98 10.10
N ILE A 394 8.32 -10.78 10.72
CA ILE A 394 9.16 -11.83 11.32
C ILE A 394 9.28 -11.54 12.83
N PRO A 395 9.02 -12.52 13.72
CA PRO A 395 9.31 -12.35 15.15
C PRO A 395 10.77 -11.93 15.39
N ARG A 396 11.00 -11.03 16.33
CA ARG A 396 12.34 -10.51 16.64
C ARG A 396 13.31 -11.62 17.05
N SER A 397 12.86 -12.61 17.80
CA SER A 397 13.67 -13.78 18.19
C SER A 397 14.19 -14.59 17.00
N ARG A 398 13.58 -14.49 15.82
CA ARG A 398 13.91 -15.27 14.63
C ARG A 398 14.59 -14.47 13.53
N ILE A 399 14.87 -13.17 13.72
CA ILE A 399 15.41 -12.32 12.65
C ILE A 399 16.81 -12.73 12.21
N LEU A 400 17.66 -13.19 13.13
CA LEU A 400 19.01 -13.66 12.82
C LEU A 400 18.98 -15.02 12.10
N ASP A 401 18.05 -15.91 12.49
CA ASP A 401 17.84 -17.17 11.76
C ASP A 401 17.33 -16.90 10.34
N PHE A 402 16.43 -15.91 10.19
CA PHE A 402 15.91 -15.50 8.90
C PHE A 402 17.03 -14.98 8.00
N ASP A 403 17.91 -14.11 8.50
CA ASP A 403 19.08 -13.65 7.74
C ASP A 403 20.01 -14.80 7.35
N ALA A 404 20.34 -15.68 8.30
CA ALA A 404 21.21 -16.82 8.05
C ALA A 404 20.65 -17.74 6.96
N GLY A 405 19.35 -18.02 7.01
CA GLY A 405 18.69 -18.91 6.05
C GLY A 405 18.35 -18.24 4.71
N VAL A 406 17.98 -16.96 4.72
CA VAL A 406 17.50 -16.23 3.53
C VAL A 406 18.61 -15.42 2.89
N PHE A 407 19.14 -14.38 3.54
CA PHE A 407 20.11 -13.47 2.93
C PHE A 407 21.48 -14.14 2.73
N LYS A 408 21.98 -14.84 3.75
CA LYS A 408 23.25 -15.58 3.72
C LYS A 408 23.12 -16.98 3.13
N GLY A 409 21.90 -17.49 3.01
CA GLY A 409 21.58 -18.81 2.46
C GLY A 409 20.99 -18.71 1.05
N LEU A 410 19.65 -18.75 0.97
CA LEU A 410 18.89 -18.82 -0.28
C LEU A 410 19.28 -17.73 -1.31
N LEU A 411 19.62 -16.53 -0.84
CA LEU A 411 19.88 -15.36 -1.68
C LEU A 411 21.36 -14.98 -1.79
N ARG A 412 22.28 -15.76 -1.22
CA ARG A 412 23.72 -15.42 -1.19
C ARG A 412 24.30 -15.11 -2.58
N GLY A 413 23.84 -15.85 -3.59
CA GLY A 413 24.27 -15.68 -4.99
C GLY A 413 23.31 -14.87 -5.85
N ALA A 414 22.25 -14.28 -5.28
CA ALA A 414 21.23 -13.57 -6.03
C ALA A 414 21.63 -12.11 -6.30
N ASN A 415 21.18 -11.56 -7.43
CA ASN A 415 21.29 -10.13 -7.74
C ASN A 415 19.98 -9.62 -8.37
N PRO A 416 18.83 -9.70 -7.65
CA PRO A 416 17.56 -9.24 -8.20
C PRO A 416 17.58 -7.72 -8.37
N ALA A 417 16.93 -7.21 -9.42
CA ALA A 417 16.65 -5.79 -9.51
C ALA A 417 15.62 -5.40 -8.44
N GLY A 418 15.76 -4.22 -7.84
CA GLY A 418 14.92 -3.75 -6.74
C GLY A 418 15.68 -3.61 -5.44
N ILE A 419 14.96 -3.58 -4.31
CA ILE A 419 15.55 -3.39 -2.98
C ILE A 419 15.02 -4.43 -1.99
N ILE A 420 15.76 -4.61 -0.88
CA ILE A 420 15.31 -5.39 0.27
C ILE A 420 15.28 -4.44 1.47
N LEU A 421 14.10 -4.30 2.09
CA LEU A 421 13.95 -3.55 3.33
C LEU A 421 13.90 -4.50 4.52
N MET A 422 14.50 -4.09 5.64
CA MET A 422 14.46 -4.80 6.92
C MET A 422 14.53 -3.82 8.08
N TYR A 423 13.47 -3.74 8.88
CA TYR A 423 13.41 -2.86 10.04
C TYR A 423 12.42 -3.33 11.11
N PRO A 424 12.69 -3.05 12.40
CA PRO A 424 11.81 -3.44 13.49
C PRO A 424 10.66 -2.45 13.70
N MET A 425 9.58 -2.95 14.29
CA MET A 425 8.42 -2.19 14.74
C MET A 425 7.99 -2.68 16.12
N ASN A 426 7.32 -1.81 16.87
CA ASN A 426 6.84 -2.11 18.21
C ASN A 426 5.37 -2.58 18.16
N LYS A 427 5.09 -3.76 18.74
CA LYS A 427 3.79 -4.43 18.75
C LYS A 427 2.76 -3.70 19.60
N ASP A 428 3.18 -3.00 20.66
CA ASP A 428 2.34 -2.15 21.51
C ASP A 428 1.69 -0.98 20.76
N ARG A 429 2.20 -0.65 19.57
CA ARG A 429 1.62 0.36 18.67
C ARG A 429 0.57 -0.19 17.71
N TRP A 430 0.27 -1.48 17.77
CA TRP A 430 -0.76 -2.16 17.00
C TRP A 430 -1.96 -2.51 17.87
N ASP A 431 -3.17 -2.38 17.33
CA ASP A 431 -4.41 -2.75 18.04
C ASP A 431 -4.89 -4.10 17.53
N ASP A 432 -4.74 -5.16 18.34
CA ASP A 432 -5.02 -6.52 17.91
C ASP A 432 -6.51 -6.79 17.62
N ARG A 433 -7.42 -5.87 18.00
CA ARG A 433 -8.83 -5.95 17.57
C ARG A 433 -9.00 -5.74 16.07
N MET A 434 -8.07 -5.04 15.42
CA MET A 434 -8.08 -4.79 13.98
C MET A 434 -7.81 -6.09 13.20
N THR A 435 -8.27 -6.14 11.95
CA THR A 435 -8.12 -7.32 11.08
C THR A 435 -6.65 -7.57 10.67
N ALA A 436 -5.82 -6.54 10.65
CA ALA A 436 -4.39 -6.68 10.33
C ALA A 436 -3.71 -7.71 11.25
N MET A 437 -2.82 -8.52 10.66
CA MET A 437 -2.07 -9.54 11.37
C MET A 437 -0.62 -9.10 11.59
N ALA A 438 -0.16 -9.20 12.84
CA ALA A 438 1.25 -9.19 13.22
C ALA A 438 1.63 -10.59 13.75
N PRO A 439 2.93 -10.90 13.94
CA PRO A 439 3.35 -12.18 14.52
C PRO A 439 2.74 -12.42 15.90
N THR A 440 2.32 -13.66 16.18
CA THR A 440 1.60 -13.99 17.42
C THR A 440 2.51 -14.26 18.61
N ALA A 441 3.79 -14.56 18.37
CA ALA A 441 4.84 -14.60 19.39
C ALA A 441 4.71 -13.45 20.40
N ASP A 442 4.85 -13.78 21.69
CA ASP A 442 4.75 -12.83 22.81
C ASP A 442 6.04 -12.00 22.93
N GLU A 443 6.26 -11.16 21.91
CA GLU A 443 7.41 -10.29 21.75
C GLU A 443 6.94 -8.86 21.47
N ASP A 444 7.54 -7.88 22.13
CA ASP A 444 7.21 -6.46 21.94
C ASP A 444 7.70 -5.92 20.59
N VAL A 445 8.66 -6.59 19.96
CA VAL A 445 9.28 -6.19 18.70
C VAL A 445 9.11 -7.28 17.65
N PHE A 446 8.87 -6.85 16.41
CA PHE A 446 8.95 -7.72 15.23
C PHE A 446 9.48 -6.94 14.05
N TYR A 447 9.97 -7.63 13.02
CA TYR A 447 10.59 -7.01 11.85
C TYR A 447 9.67 -7.03 10.65
N ALA A 448 9.55 -5.90 9.95
CA ALA A 448 9.12 -5.87 8.57
C ALA A 448 10.30 -6.24 7.66
N VAL A 449 10.09 -7.22 6.78
CA VAL A 449 11.04 -7.61 5.73
C VAL A 449 10.32 -7.59 4.38
N SER A 450 10.80 -6.75 3.47
CA SER A 450 10.17 -6.53 2.16
C SER A 450 11.16 -6.82 1.04
N LEU A 451 10.93 -7.91 0.30
CA LEU A 451 11.64 -8.26 -0.92
C LEU A 451 10.95 -7.58 -2.11
N LEU A 452 11.40 -6.36 -2.43
CA LEU A 452 10.77 -5.47 -3.41
C LEU A 452 11.44 -5.58 -4.78
N TRP A 453 11.41 -6.79 -5.34
CA TRP A 453 12.12 -7.10 -6.58
C TRP A 453 11.30 -6.79 -7.83
N SER A 454 11.98 -6.48 -8.92
CA SER A 454 11.42 -6.28 -10.25
C SER A 454 12.00 -7.32 -11.20
N ALA A 455 11.13 -7.98 -11.97
CA ALA A 455 11.52 -8.88 -13.05
C ALA A 455 11.82 -8.05 -14.31
N LEU A 456 13.07 -8.00 -14.76
CA LEU A 456 13.46 -7.25 -15.95
C LEU A 456 13.24 -8.06 -17.24
N SER A 457 13.13 -9.38 -17.10
CA SER A 457 12.79 -10.33 -18.15
C SER A 457 11.62 -11.25 -17.73
N ALA A 458 11.05 -11.98 -18.69
CA ALA A 458 10.01 -12.97 -18.38
C ALA A 458 10.55 -14.14 -17.54
N ASP A 459 11.80 -14.57 -17.80
CA ASP A 459 12.46 -15.66 -17.09
C ASP A 459 12.71 -15.30 -15.61
N ASP A 460 12.94 -14.00 -15.33
CA ASP A 460 13.12 -13.50 -13.96
C ASP A 460 11.85 -13.74 -13.12
N VAL A 461 10.65 -13.66 -13.69
CA VAL A 461 9.39 -13.80 -12.93
C VAL A 461 9.33 -15.17 -12.24
N GLU A 462 9.61 -16.23 -12.98
CA GLU A 462 9.56 -17.60 -12.45
C GLU A 462 10.66 -17.84 -11.41
N GLN A 463 11.85 -17.28 -11.63
CA GLN A 463 12.96 -17.37 -10.67
C GLN A 463 12.63 -16.66 -9.36
N LEU A 464 12.09 -15.44 -9.42
CA LEU A 464 11.75 -14.63 -8.26
C LEU A 464 10.56 -15.24 -7.49
N GLU A 465 9.55 -15.78 -8.17
CA GLU A 465 8.45 -16.51 -7.50
C GLU A 465 8.94 -17.81 -6.85
N ARG A 466 9.88 -18.54 -7.46
CA ARG A 466 10.54 -19.71 -6.84
C ARG A 466 11.33 -19.33 -5.58
N ALA A 467 12.02 -18.20 -5.62
CA ALA A 467 12.74 -17.66 -4.46
C ALA A 467 11.76 -17.25 -3.34
N ASN A 468 10.67 -16.53 -3.67
CA ASN A 468 9.61 -16.20 -2.72
C ASN A 468 9.03 -17.45 -2.04
N LYS A 469 8.72 -18.48 -2.84
CA LYS A 469 8.23 -19.76 -2.30
C LYS A 469 9.26 -20.41 -1.38
N SER A 470 10.53 -20.43 -1.75
CA SER A 470 11.61 -21.02 -0.92
C SER A 470 11.76 -20.31 0.42
N VAL A 471 11.58 -18.98 0.47
CA VAL A 471 11.58 -18.20 1.72
C VAL A 471 10.38 -18.59 2.59
N LEU A 472 9.18 -18.66 2.02
CA LEU A 472 7.97 -19.09 2.75
C LEU A 472 8.07 -20.53 3.27
N ASP A 473 8.60 -21.44 2.45
CA ASP A 473 8.79 -22.85 2.82
C ASP A 473 9.83 -22.98 3.95
N LEU A 474 10.89 -22.17 3.93
CA LEU A 474 11.87 -22.10 5.02
C LEU A 474 11.21 -21.64 6.32
N CYS A 475 10.44 -20.54 6.29
CA CYS A 475 9.68 -20.05 7.44
C CYS A 475 8.79 -21.14 8.05
N ALA A 476 8.07 -21.89 7.21
CA ALA A 476 7.19 -22.98 7.64
C ALA A 476 7.99 -24.15 8.25
N LYS A 477 9.05 -24.61 7.56
CA LYS A 477 9.87 -25.76 7.99
C LYS A 477 10.59 -25.52 9.31
N THR A 478 10.97 -24.28 9.58
CA THR A 478 11.74 -23.88 10.77
C THR A 478 10.87 -23.26 11.88
N GLY A 479 9.55 -23.20 11.67
CA GLY A 479 8.61 -22.63 12.63
C GLY A 479 8.85 -21.15 12.95
N MET A 480 9.32 -20.34 11.98
CA MET A 480 9.61 -18.90 12.20
C MET A 480 8.37 -18.00 12.29
N GLU A 481 7.17 -18.58 12.24
CA GLU A 481 5.88 -17.88 12.34
C GLU A 481 5.78 -16.58 11.49
N CYS A 482 6.37 -16.58 10.31
CA CYS A 482 6.35 -15.43 9.40
C CYS A 482 4.90 -15.09 8.99
N LYS A 483 4.47 -13.84 9.16
CA LYS A 483 3.15 -13.36 8.71
C LYS A 483 3.32 -12.53 7.45
N GLN A 484 2.59 -12.84 6.38
CA GLN A 484 2.63 -11.98 5.18
C GLN A 484 1.95 -10.64 5.44
N TYR A 485 2.64 -9.54 5.13
CA TYR A 485 2.01 -8.23 4.94
C TYR A 485 1.53 -8.13 3.49
N LEU A 486 0.36 -7.54 3.26
CA LEU A 486 -0.33 -7.56 1.96
C LEU A 486 -0.52 -9.01 1.46
N PRO A 487 -1.14 -9.87 2.29
CA PRO A 487 -1.09 -11.32 2.14
C PRO A 487 -1.75 -11.81 0.86
N HIS A 488 -1.25 -12.94 0.36
CA HIS A 488 -1.90 -13.70 -0.70
C HIS A 488 -1.78 -15.20 -0.45
N HIS A 489 -2.94 -15.83 -0.31
CA HIS A 489 -3.06 -17.27 -0.22
C HIS A 489 -4.03 -17.77 -1.29
N THR A 490 -3.71 -18.91 -1.88
CA THR A 490 -4.51 -19.55 -2.94
C THR A 490 -5.51 -20.57 -2.38
N SER A 491 -5.46 -20.85 -1.07
CA SER A 491 -6.35 -21.79 -0.38
C SER A 491 -6.98 -21.15 0.86
N GLN A 492 -8.16 -21.65 1.23
CA GLN A 492 -8.84 -21.23 2.46
C GLN A 492 -8.04 -21.61 3.70
N GLU A 493 -7.39 -22.77 3.70
CA GLU A 493 -6.49 -23.21 4.78
C GLU A 493 -5.37 -22.19 5.00
N GLY A 494 -4.74 -21.67 3.93
CA GLY A 494 -3.72 -20.64 4.04
C GLY A 494 -4.25 -19.35 4.69
N TRP A 495 -5.48 -18.95 4.37
CA TRP A 495 -6.14 -17.81 5.01
C TRP A 495 -6.50 -18.07 6.48
N GLN A 496 -6.96 -19.28 6.81
CA GLN A 496 -7.23 -19.69 8.20
C GLN A 496 -5.94 -19.66 9.03
N GLN A 497 -4.83 -20.18 8.50
CA GLN A 497 -3.52 -20.13 9.13
C GLN A 497 -2.99 -18.69 9.28
N HIS A 498 -3.22 -17.84 8.28
CA HIS A 498 -2.85 -16.42 8.32
C HIS A 498 -3.54 -15.70 9.49
N PHE A 499 -4.88 -15.73 9.53
CA PHE A 499 -5.67 -15.08 10.57
C PHE A 499 -5.60 -15.77 11.93
N GLY A 500 -5.26 -17.06 11.98
CA GLY A 500 -5.11 -17.83 13.21
C GLY A 500 -6.35 -17.71 14.09
N ALA A 501 -6.16 -17.31 15.35
CA ALA A 501 -7.24 -17.12 16.32
C ALA A 501 -8.31 -16.10 15.87
N LYS A 502 -7.99 -15.15 14.99
CA LYS A 502 -8.96 -14.17 14.49
C LYS A 502 -9.88 -14.71 13.40
N TRP A 503 -9.60 -15.88 12.81
CA TRP A 503 -10.37 -16.40 11.67
C TRP A 503 -11.88 -16.49 11.96
N GLY A 504 -12.26 -17.04 13.11
CA GLY A 504 -13.66 -17.18 13.49
C GLY A 504 -14.40 -15.83 13.49
N LYS A 505 -13.77 -14.79 14.05
CA LYS A 505 -14.35 -13.44 14.08
C LYS A 505 -14.38 -12.79 12.70
N VAL A 506 -13.33 -12.98 11.90
CA VAL A 506 -13.27 -12.48 10.51
C VAL A 506 -14.39 -13.09 9.66
N ALA A 507 -14.66 -14.40 9.81
CA ALA A 507 -15.76 -15.07 9.12
C ALA A 507 -17.15 -14.58 9.59
N GLU A 508 -17.35 -14.38 10.90
CA GLU A 508 -18.57 -13.82 11.47
C GLU A 508 -18.85 -12.41 10.92
N LEU A 509 -17.84 -11.53 10.92
CA LEU A 509 -17.95 -10.17 10.42
C LEU A 509 -18.17 -10.14 8.90
N LYS A 510 -17.59 -11.10 8.15
CA LYS A 510 -17.87 -11.25 6.73
C LYS A 510 -19.34 -11.56 6.48
N ALA A 511 -19.90 -12.52 7.22
CA ALA A 511 -21.31 -12.88 7.12
C ALA A 511 -22.24 -11.70 7.49
N LYS A 512 -21.83 -10.87 8.45
CA LYS A 512 -22.58 -9.67 8.84
C LYS A 512 -22.54 -8.56 7.78
N TYR A 513 -21.35 -8.23 7.28
CA TYR A 513 -21.16 -7.01 6.49
C TYR A 513 -21.11 -7.24 4.97
N ASP A 514 -20.80 -8.44 4.49
CA ASP A 514 -20.87 -8.82 3.07
C ASP A 514 -21.37 -10.28 2.92
N PRO A 515 -22.66 -10.54 3.26
CA PRO A 515 -23.23 -11.88 3.26
C PRO A 515 -23.26 -12.55 1.87
N GLN A 516 -23.23 -11.76 0.80
CA GLN A 516 -23.20 -12.28 -0.58
C GLN A 516 -21.77 -12.48 -1.10
N THR A 517 -20.75 -12.19 -0.30
CA THR A 517 -19.33 -12.37 -0.64
C THR A 517 -18.93 -11.65 -1.94
N ILE A 518 -19.51 -10.48 -2.21
CA ILE A 518 -19.31 -9.75 -3.48
C ILE A 518 -18.07 -8.85 -3.45
N LEU A 519 -17.63 -8.39 -2.27
CA LEU A 519 -16.58 -7.37 -2.17
C LEU A 519 -15.18 -7.96 -2.31
N SER A 520 -14.35 -7.31 -3.13
CA SER A 520 -12.90 -7.50 -3.23
C SER A 520 -12.46 -8.97 -3.35
N ARG A 521 -13.17 -9.75 -4.17
CA ARG A 521 -12.93 -11.20 -4.37
C ARG A 521 -11.55 -11.52 -4.92
N GLY A 522 -10.83 -10.55 -5.48
CA GLY A 522 -9.44 -10.70 -5.92
C GLY A 522 -8.48 -11.18 -4.81
N HIS A 523 -8.82 -10.97 -3.53
CA HIS A 523 -8.06 -11.52 -2.40
C HIS A 523 -8.19 -13.05 -2.26
N LYS A 524 -9.25 -13.67 -2.78
CA LYS A 524 -9.51 -15.13 -2.68
C LYS A 524 -9.61 -15.66 -1.24
N ILE A 525 -10.10 -14.84 -0.31
CA ILE A 525 -10.30 -15.23 1.11
C ILE A 525 -11.56 -16.08 1.27
N PHE A 526 -12.67 -15.58 0.74
CA PHE A 526 -13.99 -16.23 0.84
C PHE A 526 -14.45 -16.69 -0.55
N PRO A 527 -14.90 -17.96 -0.70
CA PRO A 527 -15.49 -18.43 -1.95
C PRO A 527 -16.81 -17.69 -2.23
N SER A 528 -17.25 -17.68 -3.49
CA SER A 528 -18.62 -17.24 -3.78
C SER A 528 -19.63 -18.16 -3.12
N ARG A 529 -20.77 -17.60 -2.72
CA ARG A 529 -21.91 -18.38 -2.24
C ARG A 529 -22.30 -19.54 -3.17
N ALA A 530 -22.37 -19.33 -4.48
CA ALA A 530 -22.63 -20.41 -5.44
C ALA A 530 -21.61 -21.56 -5.38
N ALA A 531 -20.34 -21.25 -5.12
CA ALA A 531 -19.29 -22.26 -4.96
C ALA A 531 -19.34 -22.93 -3.58
N ALA A 532 -19.76 -22.21 -2.54
CA ALA A 532 -19.94 -22.74 -1.19
C ALA A 532 -21.17 -23.67 -1.09
N ASP A 533 -22.23 -23.36 -1.84
CA ASP A 533 -23.47 -24.14 -1.90
C ASP A 533 -23.36 -25.36 -2.86
N GLY A 534 -22.16 -25.65 -3.38
CA GLY A 534 -21.90 -26.80 -4.25
C GLY A 534 -22.48 -26.69 -5.67
N VAL A 535 -22.95 -25.51 -6.06
CA VAL A 535 -23.42 -25.25 -7.43
C VAL A 535 -22.20 -24.96 -8.29
N ALA A 536 -21.57 -26.03 -8.78
CA ALA A 536 -20.55 -25.94 -9.81
C ALA A 536 -21.17 -25.28 -11.06
N THR A 537 -20.75 -24.05 -11.37
CA THR A 537 -20.99 -23.49 -12.69
C THR A 537 -20.13 -24.28 -13.68
N ALA A 538 -20.80 -25.04 -14.54
CA ALA A 538 -20.21 -25.76 -15.66
C ALA A 538 -19.54 -24.81 -16.67
#